data_AF-A0A955R068-F1
#
_entry.id   AF-A0A955R068-F1
#
_cell.length_a   1.000
_cell.length_b   1.000
_cell.length_c   1.000
_cell.angle_alpha   90.00
_cell.angle_beta   90.00
_cell.angle_gamma   90.00
#
_symmetry.space_group_name_H-M   'P 1'
#
loop_
_entity.id
_entity.type
_entity.pdbx_description
1 polymer ?
#
loop_
_entity_poly.entity_id
_entity_poly.type
_entity_poly.pdbx_seq_one_letter_code
_entity_poly.pdbx_strand_id
1 'polypeptide(L)'
;LDLAMKRVEALEAEIQELRDEQEYYLNEYEQERERAGVAERQAQASTFRIQQLTDQLRAKGDQPDEGDTLPSSWPELQDWCDQKLAGRLVISAVARRNSKNPQFQDVEQVARCLLWLANTCREGRMSGAGTTLREAPVEDGIRNSPCGSDTYEFDWNGRRLSADWHIKNGGNTRDPARCLRIYYCFDDQTQQIIVSDMPAHRRTGAT
;
A
#
# COMPACT_ATOMS: atom_id res chain seq x y z
N LEU A 1 55.93 25.75 -11.27
CA LEU A 1 56.23 24.30 -11.32
C LEU A 1 55.91 23.65 -9.98
N ASP A 2 56.54 24.03 -8.87
CA ASP A 2 56.29 23.46 -7.53
C ASP A 2 54.82 23.55 -7.05
N LEU A 3 54.17 24.71 -7.21
CA LEU A 3 52.75 24.89 -6.84
C LEU A 3 51.79 24.04 -7.69
N ALA A 4 52.12 23.84 -8.96
CA ALA A 4 51.32 23.02 -9.87
C ALA A 4 51.47 21.53 -9.53
N MET A 5 52.69 21.08 -9.19
CA MET A 5 52.93 19.71 -8.74
C MET A 5 52.21 19.40 -7.44
N LYS A 6 52.28 20.28 -6.44
CA LYS A 6 51.52 20.14 -5.18
C LYS A 6 50.01 20.09 -5.40
N ARG A 7 49.49 20.84 -6.37
CA ARG A 7 48.07 20.81 -6.70
C ARG A 7 47.67 19.50 -7.40
N VAL A 8 48.53 18.96 -8.26
CA VAL A 8 48.32 17.65 -8.89
C VAL A 8 48.32 16.54 -7.84
N GLU A 9 49.30 16.51 -6.94
CA GLU A 9 49.37 15.53 -5.85
C GLU A 9 48.14 15.60 -4.93
N ALA A 10 47.68 16.81 -4.57
CA ALA A 10 46.48 16.98 -3.76
C ALA A 10 45.21 16.49 -4.47
N LEU A 11 45.10 16.74 -5.78
CA LEU A 11 43.97 16.26 -6.58
C LEU A 11 44.02 14.75 -6.78
N GLU A 12 45.20 14.15 -6.94
CA GLU A 12 45.36 12.69 -7.02
C GLU A 12 44.96 12.01 -5.71
N ALA A 13 45.32 12.59 -4.57
CA ALA A 13 44.89 12.12 -3.26
C ALA A 13 43.37 12.23 -3.08
N GLU A 14 42.77 13.37 -3.46
CA GLU A 14 41.33 13.59 -3.42
C GLU A 14 40.58 12.61 -4.35
N ILE A 15 41.10 12.34 -5.55
CA ILE A 15 40.53 11.33 -6.46
C ILE A 15 40.60 9.93 -5.86
N GLN A 16 41.70 9.58 -5.17
CA GLN A 16 41.83 8.28 -4.54
C GLN A 16 40.86 8.14 -3.37
N GLU A 17 40.75 9.16 -2.51
CA GLU A 17 39.79 9.19 -1.41
C GLU A 17 38.36 9.04 -1.91
N LEU A 18 37.97 9.79 -2.95
CA LEU A 18 36.64 9.68 -3.56
C LEU A 18 36.37 8.30 -4.17
N ARG A 19 37.39 7.63 -4.71
CA ARG A 19 37.26 6.26 -5.24
C ARG A 19 37.05 5.25 -4.12
N ASP A 20 37.83 5.37 -3.05
CA ASP A 20 37.73 4.48 -1.89
C ASP A 20 36.36 4.66 -1.20
N GLU A 21 35.88 5.90 -1.06
CA GLU A 21 34.51 6.20 -0.59
C GLU A 21 33.44 5.60 -1.52
N GLN A 22 33.59 5.75 -2.83
CA GLN A 22 32.65 5.21 -3.80
C GLN A 22 32.58 3.67 -3.71
N GLU A 23 33.72 2.99 -3.60
CA GLU A 23 33.80 1.54 -3.44
C GLU A 23 33.12 1.11 -2.13
N TYR A 24 33.37 1.83 -1.04
CA TYR A 24 32.69 1.60 0.23
C TYR A 24 31.16 1.71 0.10
N TYR A 25 30.64 2.80 -0.49
CA TYR A 25 29.19 2.98 -0.66
C TYR A 25 28.57 1.95 -1.60
N LEU A 26 29.27 1.51 -2.64
CA LEU A 26 28.79 0.45 -3.53
C LEU A 26 28.67 -0.88 -2.78
N ASN A 27 29.66 -1.25 -1.98
CA ASN A 27 29.64 -2.47 -1.19
C ASN A 27 28.51 -2.45 -0.14
N GLU A 28 28.35 -1.34 0.60
CA GLU A 28 27.25 -1.19 1.57
C GLU A 28 25.88 -1.27 0.87
N TYR A 29 25.74 -0.64 -0.29
CA TYR A 29 24.51 -0.72 -1.08
C TYR A 29 24.20 -2.15 -1.52
N GLU A 30 25.20 -2.91 -1.98
CA GLU A 30 25.02 -4.30 -2.38
C GLU A 30 24.61 -5.20 -1.21
N GLN A 31 25.25 -5.03 -0.04
CA GLN A 31 24.91 -5.76 1.18
C GLN A 31 23.47 -5.48 1.64
N GLU A 32 23.07 -4.22 1.70
CA GLU A 32 21.71 -3.84 2.10
C GLU A 32 20.67 -4.30 1.08
N ARG A 33 21.00 -4.25 -0.22
CA ARG A 33 20.13 -4.78 -1.28
C ARG A 33 19.95 -6.30 -1.15
N GLU A 34 21.01 -7.05 -0.86
CA GLU A 34 20.93 -8.49 -0.65
C GLU A 34 20.07 -8.81 0.58
N ARG A 35 20.31 -8.12 1.70
CA ARG A 35 19.54 -8.27 2.93
C ARG A 35 18.06 -7.96 2.72
N ALA A 36 17.73 -6.88 2.01
CA ALA A 36 16.37 -6.53 1.64
C ALA A 36 15.73 -7.64 0.79
N GLY A 37 16.44 -8.16 -0.22
CA GLY A 37 15.95 -9.25 -1.05
C GLY A 37 15.71 -10.56 -0.27
N VAL A 38 16.54 -10.88 0.72
CA VAL A 38 16.31 -12.03 1.63
C VAL A 38 15.06 -11.79 2.49
N ALA A 39 14.92 -10.61 3.09
CA ALA A 39 13.79 -10.26 3.93
C ALA A 39 12.46 -10.28 3.14
N GLU A 40 12.45 -9.76 1.92
CA GLU A 40 11.29 -9.80 1.02
C GLU A 40 10.87 -11.23 0.68
N ARG A 41 11.82 -12.10 0.32
CA ARG A 41 11.55 -13.52 0.06
C ARG A 41 10.98 -14.23 1.29
N GLN A 42 11.52 -13.95 2.47
CA GLN A 42 11.03 -14.52 3.72
C GLN A 42 9.61 -14.02 4.06
N ALA A 43 9.33 -12.74 3.83
CA ALA A 43 8.01 -12.14 4.04
C ALA A 43 6.98 -12.75 3.07
N GLN A 44 7.35 -12.93 1.79
CA GLN A 44 6.52 -13.61 0.80
C GLN A 44 6.20 -15.06 1.20
N ALA A 45 7.22 -15.83 1.59
CA ALA A 45 7.04 -17.21 2.03
C ALA A 45 6.12 -17.29 3.28
N SER A 46 6.30 -16.38 4.22
CA SER A 46 5.46 -16.29 5.43
C SER A 46 4.02 -15.94 5.08
N THR A 47 3.81 -15.00 4.15
CA THR A 47 2.48 -14.60 3.66
C THR A 47 1.76 -15.77 3.00
N PHE A 48 2.46 -16.52 2.14
CA PHE A 48 1.90 -17.72 1.50
C PHE A 48 1.52 -18.78 2.53
N ARG A 49 2.38 -19.00 3.53
CA ARG A 49 2.09 -19.97 4.61
C ARG A 49 0.87 -19.55 5.44
N ILE A 50 0.77 -18.28 5.79
CA ILE A 50 -0.39 -17.71 6.50
C ILE A 50 -1.65 -17.91 5.66
N GLN A 51 -1.59 -17.61 4.35
CA GLN A 51 -2.73 -17.81 3.46
C GLN A 51 -3.21 -19.27 3.47
N GLN A 52 -2.29 -20.23 3.32
CA GLN A 52 -2.66 -21.65 3.36
C GLN A 52 -3.30 -22.06 4.68
N LEU A 53 -2.82 -21.52 5.81
CA LEU A 53 -3.40 -21.80 7.12
C LEU A 53 -4.80 -21.19 7.25
N THR A 54 -4.98 -19.95 6.80
CA THR A 54 -6.27 -19.27 6.77
C THR A 54 -7.28 -20.03 5.90
N ASP A 55 -6.87 -20.52 4.73
CA ASP A 55 -7.72 -21.33 3.86
C ASP A 55 -8.11 -22.66 4.50
N GLN A 56 -7.20 -23.30 5.24
CA GLN A 56 -7.49 -24.51 6.01
C GLN A 56 -8.48 -24.27 7.16
N LEU A 57 -8.38 -23.12 7.85
CA LEU A 57 -9.33 -22.74 8.89
C LEU A 57 -10.73 -22.49 8.28
N ARG A 58 -10.79 -21.75 7.17
CA ARG A 58 -12.05 -21.51 6.43
C ARG A 58 -12.69 -22.80 5.91
N ALA A 59 -11.89 -23.74 5.42
CA ALA A 59 -12.39 -25.05 4.98
C ALA A 59 -13.00 -25.88 6.13
N LYS A 60 -12.64 -25.58 7.38
CA LYS A 60 -13.23 -26.19 8.59
C LYS A 60 -14.46 -25.44 9.11
N GLY A 61 -14.86 -24.35 8.44
CA GLY A 61 -16.02 -23.54 8.80
C GLY A 61 -15.71 -22.33 9.69
N ASP A 62 -14.44 -22.09 10.04
CA ASP A 62 -14.05 -20.91 10.80
C ASP A 62 -14.04 -19.68 9.89
N GLN A 63 -14.65 -18.58 10.32
CA GLN A 63 -14.48 -17.27 9.70
C GLN A 63 -13.53 -16.42 10.56
N PRO A 64 -12.25 -16.26 10.16
CA PRO A 64 -11.23 -15.65 11.03
C PRO A 64 -11.51 -14.20 11.42
N ASP A 65 -12.32 -13.50 10.62
CA ASP A 65 -12.68 -12.10 10.84
C ASP A 65 -14.11 -11.94 11.41
N GLU A 66 -14.86 -13.03 11.59
CA GLU A 66 -16.25 -12.98 12.08
C GLU A 66 -16.27 -12.78 13.60
N GLY A 67 -16.93 -11.71 14.06
CA GLY A 67 -17.03 -11.34 15.47
C GLY A 67 -16.01 -10.30 15.95
N ASP A 68 -15.10 -9.84 15.09
CA ASP A 68 -14.23 -8.70 15.40
C ASP A 68 -15.04 -7.40 15.47
N THR A 69 -14.81 -6.62 16.53
CA THR A 69 -15.41 -5.29 16.67
C THR A 69 -14.77 -4.33 15.67
N LEU A 70 -15.59 -3.69 14.84
CA LEU A 70 -15.11 -2.67 13.91
C LEU A 70 -14.57 -1.44 14.68
N PRO A 71 -13.51 -0.81 14.18
CA PRO A 71 -12.98 0.42 14.77
C PRO A 71 -13.98 1.56 14.63
N SER A 72 -14.10 2.37 15.69
CA SER A 72 -15.07 3.47 15.77
C SER A 72 -14.45 4.85 15.52
N SER A 73 -13.12 4.91 15.48
CA SER A 73 -12.37 6.15 15.26
C SER A 73 -11.24 5.97 14.23
N TRP A 74 -10.79 7.07 13.63
CA TRP A 74 -9.75 7.05 12.60
C TRP A 74 -8.37 6.55 13.07
N PRO A 75 -7.89 6.89 14.28
CA PRO A 75 -6.67 6.28 14.79
C PRO A 75 -6.82 4.77 14.99
N GLU A 76 -7.92 4.33 15.60
CA GLU A 76 -8.21 2.90 15.78
C GLU A 76 -8.29 2.15 14.45
N LEU A 77 -8.86 2.77 13.41
CA LEU A 77 -8.94 2.18 12.07
C LEU A 77 -7.55 1.83 11.52
N GLN A 78 -6.59 2.74 11.67
CA GLN A 78 -5.24 2.53 11.15
C GLN A 78 -4.54 1.37 11.87
N ASP A 79 -4.61 1.36 13.19
CA ASP A 79 -4.01 0.31 14.02
C ASP A 79 -4.71 -1.05 13.80
N TRP A 80 -6.03 -1.03 13.65
CA TRP A 80 -6.84 -2.20 13.35
C TRP A 80 -6.46 -2.81 12.00
N CYS A 81 -6.27 -1.99 10.96
CA CYS A 81 -5.78 -2.49 9.67
C CYS A 81 -4.41 -3.16 9.78
N ASP A 82 -3.48 -2.58 10.55
CA ASP A 82 -2.14 -3.13 10.73
C ASP A 82 -2.13 -4.45 11.51
N GLN A 83 -3.08 -4.64 12.42
CA GLN A 83 -3.15 -5.86 13.22
C GLN A 83 -3.96 -6.96 12.54
N LYS A 84 -5.12 -6.60 11.98
CA LYS A 84 -6.10 -7.56 11.47
C LYS A 84 -5.95 -7.83 9.98
N LEU A 85 -5.57 -6.81 9.20
CA LEU A 85 -5.46 -6.92 7.74
C LEU A 85 -4.02 -7.09 7.25
N ALA A 86 -3.04 -7.16 8.17
CA ALA A 86 -1.65 -7.45 7.82
C ALA A 86 -1.53 -8.67 6.90
N GLY A 87 -0.69 -8.55 5.88
CA GLY A 87 -0.54 -9.60 4.87
C GLY A 87 -1.59 -9.59 3.76
N ARG A 88 -2.73 -8.89 3.94
CA ARG A 88 -3.83 -8.79 2.96
C ARG A 88 -4.01 -7.39 2.41
N LEU A 89 -4.00 -6.38 3.27
CA LEU A 89 -4.17 -4.98 2.92
C LEU A 89 -3.19 -4.11 3.71
N VAL A 90 -2.60 -3.13 3.03
CA VAL A 90 -1.70 -2.16 3.65
C VAL A 90 -2.14 -0.75 3.30
N ILE A 91 -2.16 0.13 4.31
CA ILE A 91 -2.42 1.56 4.12
C ILE A 91 -1.09 2.28 3.93
N SER A 92 -0.94 2.96 2.79
CA SER A 92 0.24 3.77 2.49
C SER A 92 0.40 4.96 3.45
N ALA A 93 1.62 5.50 3.53
CA ALA A 93 1.89 6.66 4.39
C ALA A 93 1.05 7.90 4.00
N VAL A 94 0.72 8.06 2.71
CA VAL A 94 -0.13 9.15 2.22
C VAL A 94 -1.56 8.95 2.69
N ALA A 95 -2.13 7.76 2.46
CA ALA A 95 -3.46 7.42 2.94
C ALA A 95 -3.60 7.60 4.46
N ARG A 96 -2.62 7.16 5.25
CA ARG A 96 -2.62 7.38 6.72
C ARG A 96 -2.67 8.85 7.09
N ARG A 97 -1.89 9.67 6.41
CA ARG A 97 -1.85 11.12 6.63
C ARG A 97 -3.20 11.76 6.35
N ASN A 98 -3.83 11.38 5.24
CA ASN A 98 -5.13 11.91 4.83
C ASN A 98 -6.27 11.41 5.74
N SER A 99 -6.11 10.25 6.36
CA SER A 99 -7.02 9.68 7.36
C SER A 99 -6.79 10.16 8.80
N LYS A 100 -5.87 11.10 9.08
CA LYS A 100 -5.68 11.59 10.47
C LYS A 100 -6.85 12.43 11.00
N ASN A 101 -7.44 13.26 10.14
CA ASN A 101 -8.58 14.09 10.50
C ASN A 101 -9.45 14.36 9.26
N PRO A 102 -10.05 13.30 8.68
CA PRO A 102 -10.82 13.46 7.46
C PRO A 102 -12.20 14.06 7.77
N GLN A 103 -12.78 14.71 6.78
CA GLN A 103 -14.15 15.25 6.88
C GLN A 103 -15.19 14.14 6.82
N PHE A 104 -14.84 12.99 6.22
CA PHE A 104 -15.72 11.83 6.13
C PHE A 104 -16.00 11.25 7.52
N GLN A 105 -17.29 11.05 7.81
CA GLN A 105 -17.75 10.82 9.19
C GLN A 105 -17.87 9.33 9.55
N ASP A 106 -18.15 8.45 8.58
CA ASP A 106 -18.48 7.05 8.84
C ASP A 106 -17.23 6.15 8.80
N VAL A 107 -16.53 6.06 9.93
CA VAL A 107 -15.32 5.24 10.06
C VAL A 107 -15.63 3.75 9.88
N GLU A 108 -16.75 3.28 10.42
CA GLU A 108 -17.12 1.87 10.36
C GLU A 108 -17.41 1.44 8.91
N GLN A 109 -18.04 2.29 8.11
CA GLN A 109 -18.24 2.05 6.68
C GLN A 109 -16.89 1.90 5.95
N VAL A 110 -15.90 2.73 6.30
CA VAL A 110 -14.55 2.61 5.74
C VAL A 110 -13.93 1.28 6.17
N ALA A 111 -14.05 0.88 7.43
CA ALA A 111 -13.56 -0.40 7.93
C ALA A 111 -14.16 -1.59 7.16
N ARG A 112 -15.48 -1.59 6.91
CA ARG A 112 -16.16 -2.61 6.11
C ARG A 112 -15.66 -2.65 4.67
N CYS A 113 -15.44 -1.50 4.05
CA CYS A 113 -14.86 -1.41 2.72
C CYS A 113 -13.44 -2.00 2.66
N LEU A 114 -12.59 -1.67 3.65
CA LEU A 114 -11.23 -2.21 3.75
C LEU A 114 -11.22 -3.72 3.99
N LEU A 115 -12.14 -4.22 4.82
CA LEU A 115 -12.30 -5.65 5.04
C LEU A 115 -12.73 -6.38 3.76
N TRP A 116 -13.68 -5.82 3.00
CA TRP A 116 -14.07 -6.37 1.71
C TRP A 116 -12.90 -6.40 0.71
N LEU A 117 -12.08 -5.34 0.70
CA LEU A 117 -10.87 -5.31 -0.13
C LEU A 117 -9.88 -6.41 0.27
N ALA A 118 -9.60 -6.54 1.57
CA ALA A 118 -8.66 -7.53 2.10
C ALA A 118 -9.09 -8.97 1.86
N ASN A 119 -10.40 -9.22 1.79
CA ASN A 119 -10.99 -10.55 1.59
C ASN A 119 -11.43 -10.75 0.13
N THR A 120 -12.66 -10.35 -0.19
CA THR A 120 -13.33 -10.62 -1.46
C THR A 120 -12.54 -10.09 -2.67
N CYS A 121 -12.05 -8.85 -2.61
CA CYS A 121 -11.30 -8.28 -3.73
C CYS A 121 -9.97 -9.01 -3.94
N ARG A 122 -9.20 -9.19 -2.85
CA ARG A 122 -7.90 -9.84 -2.90
C ARG A 122 -8.01 -11.29 -3.41
N GLU A 123 -8.96 -12.06 -2.89
CA GLU A 123 -9.21 -13.43 -3.34
C GLU A 123 -9.63 -13.49 -4.80
N GLY A 124 -10.46 -12.55 -5.25
CA GLY A 124 -10.83 -12.40 -6.66
C GLY A 124 -9.63 -12.10 -7.56
N ARG A 125 -8.66 -11.30 -7.09
CA ARG A 125 -7.40 -11.03 -7.80
C ARG A 125 -6.48 -12.25 -7.85
N MET A 126 -6.36 -12.98 -6.75
CA MET A 126 -5.46 -14.14 -6.64
C MET A 126 -5.97 -15.38 -7.40
N SER A 127 -7.28 -15.65 -7.33
CA SER A 127 -7.87 -16.85 -7.93
C SER A 127 -8.05 -16.75 -9.45
N GLY A 128 -8.03 -15.53 -10.02
CA GLY A 128 -8.30 -15.29 -11.44
C GLY A 128 -9.72 -15.73 -11.88
N ALA A 129 -10.57 -16.16 -10.96
CA ALA A 129 -11.81 -16.87 -11.24
C ALA A 129 -13.03 -15.97 -11.06
N GLY A 130 -13.66 -15.58 -12.18
CA GLY A 130 -15.10 -15.34 -12.32
C GLY A 130 -15.78 -14.20 -11.54
N THR A 131 -15.16 -13.63 -10.52
CA THR A 131 -15.75 -12.50 -9.77
C THR A 131 -15.48 -11.22 -10.54
N THR A 132 -16.51 -10.67 -11.16
CA THR A 132 -16.40 -9.36 -11.81
C THR A 132 -16.21 -8.31 -10.73
N LEU A 133 -14.96 -7.92 -10.48
CA LEU A 133 -14.61 -6.86 -9.53
C LEU A 133 -15.09 -5.47 -9.99
N ARG A 134 -15.29 -5.30 -11.32
CA ARG A 134 -15.79 -4.08 -11.92
C ARG A 134 -17.26 -3.85 -11.54
N GLU A 135 -17.54 -2.72 -10.91
CA GLU A 135 -18.86 -2.34 -10.39
C GLU A 135 -19.42 -3.32 -9.34
N ALA A 136 -18.55 -4.10 -8.70
CA ALA A 136 -18.96 -5.03 -7.65
C ALA A 136 -19.57 -4.26 -6.47
N PRO A 137 -20.76 -4.67 -5.97
CA PRO A 137 -21.32 -4.08 -4.77
C PRO A 137 -20.47 -4.48 -3.55
N VAL A 138 -20.10 -3.48 -2.75
CA VAL A 138 -19.39 -3.68 -1.48
C VAL A 138 -20.38 -3.64 -0.32
N GLU A 139 -21.24 -2.62 -0.34
CA GLU A 139 -22.35 -2.37 0.59
C GLU A 139 -23.44 -1.60 -0.19
N ASP A 140 -24.63 -1.40 0.39
CA ASP A 140 -25.65 -0.59 -0.25
C ASP A 140 -25.14 0.82 -0.57
N GLY A 141 -25.31 1.24 -1.83
CA GLY A 141 -24.79 2.52 -2.33
C GLY A 141 -23.26 2.61 -2.52
N ILE A 142 -22.49 1.54 -2.24
CA ILE A 142 -21.02 1.52 -2.34
C ILE A 142 -20.56 0.46 -3.34
N ARG A 143 -19.67 0.84 -4.26
CA ARG A 143 -19.19 -0.04 -5.33
C ARG A 143 -17.69 0.03 -5.48
N ASN A 144 -17.12 -1.08 -5.94
CA ASN A 144 -15.77 -1.15 -6.45
C ASN A 144 -15.74 -0.85 -7.95
N SER A 145 -14.88 0.04 -8.41
CA SER A 145 -14.82 0.45 -9.80
C SER A 145 -13.37 0.77 -10.23
N PRO A 146 -13.03 0.59 -11.51
CA PRO A 146 -11.81 1.17 -12.06
C PRO A 146 -11.83 2.70 -11.96
N CYS A 147 -10.67 3.32 -11.71
CA CYS A 147 -10.51 4.77 -11.63
C CYS A 147 -10.74 5.47 -12.98
N GLY A 148 -10.40 4.83 -14.09
CA GLY A 148 -10.45 5.47 -15.41
C GLY A 148 -9.49 6.65 -15.48
N SER A 149 -9.99 7.85 -15.74
CA SER A 149 -9.20 9.08 -15.78
C SER A 149 -8.63 9.51 -14.43
N ASP A 150 -9.16 8.98 -13.32
CA ASP A 150 -8.68 9.30 -11.97
C ASP A 150 -7.46 8.44 -11.56
N THR A 151 -6.98 7.57 -12.46
CA THR A 151 -5.81 6.71 -12.23
C THR A 151 -4.56 7.55 -12.07
N TYR A 152 -3.69 7.18 -11.14
CA TYR A 152 -2.43 7.89 -10.91
C TYR A 152 -1.35 6.98 -10.36
N GLU A 153 -0.10 7.38 -10.57
CA GLU A 153 1.06 6.66 -10.08
C GLU A 153 1.52 7.18 -8.71
N PHE A 154 1.99 6.28 -7.85
CA PHE A 154 2.57 6.58 -6.54
C PHE A 154 3.76 5.67 -6.23
N ASP A 155 4.63 6.11 -5.34
CA ASP A 155 5.78 5.32 -4.89
C ASP A 155 5.40 4.42 -3.72
N TRP A 156 5.76 3.14 -3.82
CA TRP A 156 5.54 2.12 -2.81
C TRP A 156 6.75 1.18 -2.75
N ASN A 157 7.42 1.13 -1.59
CA ASN A 157 8.60 0.29 -1.36
C ASN A 157 9.64 0.35 -2.51
N GLY A 158 10.00 1.57 -2.93
CA GLY A 158 10.97 1.81 -4.01
C GLY A 158 10.47 1.48 -5.42
N ARG A 159 9.21 1.07 -5.58
CA ARG A 159 8.57 0.80 -6.87
C ARG A 159 7.49 1.83 -7.17
N ARG A 160 7.24 2.07 -8.46
CA ARG A 160 6.11 2.88 -8.92
C ARG A 160 4.91 1.97 -9.17
N LEU A 161 3.80 2.23 -8.47
CA LEU A 161 2.54 1.51 -8.62
C LEU A 161 1.43 2.44 -9.11
N SER A 162 0.46 1.88 -9.84
CA SER A 162 -0.70 2.60 -10.37
C SER A 162 -1.92 2.36 -9.52
N ALA A 163 -2.50 3.41 -8.94
CA ALA A 163 -3.78 3.37 -8.24
C ALA A 163 -4.95 3.38 -9.25
N ASP A 164 -5.25 2.20 -9.79
CA ASP A 164 -6.16 2.00 -10.91
C ASP A 164 -7.59 1.60 -10.50
N TRP A 165 -7.84 1.38 -9.21
CA TRP A 165 -9.16 1.08 -8.66
C TRP A 165 -9.56 2.00 -7.51
N HIS A 166 -10.87 2.11 -7.31
CA HIS A 166 -11.42 2.71 -6.11
C HIS A 166 -12.66 2.00 -5.59
N ILE A 167 -12.86 2.08 -4.27
CA ILE A 167 -14.19 2.01 -3.68
C ILE A 167 -14.80 3.40 -3.70
N LYS A 168 -16.05 3.52 -4.14
CA LYS A 168 -16.79 4.79 -4.14
C LYS A 168 -18.21 4.62 -3.66
N ASN A 169 -18.74 5.67 -3.04
CA ASN A 169 -20.18 5.86 -2.92
C ASN A 169 -20.68 6.90 -3.95
N GLY A 170 -22.00 7.09 -4.02
CA GLY A 170 -22.62 8.12 -4.85
C GLY A 170 -22.48 9.57 -4.33
N GLY A 171 -21.64 9.79 -3.31
CA GLY A 171 -21.49 11.08 -2.65
C GLY A 171 -20.88 12.15 -3.55
N ASN A 172 -21.37 13.38 -3.41
CA ASN A 172 -20.90 14.55 -4.15
C ASN A 172 -19.45 14.88 -3.77
N THR A 173 -18.54 14.92 -4.74
CA THR A 173 -17.11 15.25 -4.50
C THR A 173 -16.88 16.64 -3.91
N ARG A 174 -17.87 17.55 -4.01
CA ARG A 174 -17.85 18.87 -3.36
C ARG A 174 -18.23 18.83 -1.88
N ASP A 175 -18.81 17.73 -1.40
CA ASP A 175 -19.12 17.47 0.00
C ASP A 175 -18.28 16.28 0.52
N PRO A 176 -17.03 16.52 0.94
CA PRO A 176 -16.12 15.47 1.39
C PRO A 176 -16.58 14.77 2.67
N ALA A 177 -17.58 15.30 3.40
CA ALA A 177 -18.13 14.62 4.57
C ALA A 177 -18.98 13.40 4.20
N ARG A 178 -19.52 13.38 2.96
CA ARG A 178 -20.37 12.30 2.43
C ARG A 178 -19.79 11.59 1.22
N CYS A 179 -18.67 12.07 0.68
CA CYS A 179 -18.00 11.48 -0.48
C CYS A 179 -16.93 10.49 -0.03
N LEU A 180 -17.22 9.19 -0.17
CA LEU A 180 -16.25 8.13 0.05
C LEU A 180 -15.50 7.83 -1.25
N ARG A 181 -14.17 7.90 -1.21
CA ARG A 181 -13.25 7.34 -2.20
C ARG A 181 -12.07 6.68 -1.49
N ILE A 182 -11.83 5.41 -1.78
CA ILE A 182 -10.65 4.66 -1.33
C ILE A 182 -9.92 4.21 -2.58
N TYR A 183 -8.79 4.83 -2.91
CA TYR A 183 -7.96 4.51 -4.07
C TYR A 183 -6.98 3.41 -3.70
N TYR A 184 -6.84 2.42 -4.57
CA TYR A 184 -5.98 1.27 -4.31
C TYR A 184 -5.48 0.60 -5.59
N CYS A 185 -4.50 -0.27 -5.42
CA CYS A 185 -4.08 -1.24 -6.42
C CYS A 185 -3.88 -2.63 -5.78
N PHE A 186 -3.75 -3.66 -6.61
CA PHE A 186 -3.26 -4.96 -6.17
C PHE A 186 -1.77 -5.06 -6.53
N ASP A 187 -0.92 -5.37 -5.57
CA ASP A 187 0.50 -5.59 -5.79
C ASP A 187 0.77 -7.09 -6.00
N ASP A 188 1.01 -7.49 -7.24
CA ASP A 188 1.24 -8.90 -7.59
C ASP A 188 2.46 -9.52 -6.89
N GLN A 189 3.46 -8.70 -6.51
CA GLN A 189 4.67 -9.20 -5.84
C GLN A 189 4.43 -9.60 -4.39
N THR A 190 3.60 -8.84 -3.67
CA THR A 190 3.27 -9.11 -2.27
C THR A 190 1.90 -9.79 -2.12
N GLN A 191 1.14 -9.88 -3.21
CA GLN A 191 -0.26 -10.32 -3.25
C GLN A 191 -1.12 -9.57 -2.23
N GLN A 192 -0.92 -8.26 -2.12
CA GLN A 192 -1.63 -7.39 -1.17
C GLN A 192 -2.42 -6.31 -1.90
N ILE A 193 -3.48 -5.84 -1.24
CA ILE A 193 -4.13 -4.58 -1.60
C ILE A 193 -3.33 -3.43 -1.00
N ILE A 194 -2.92 -2.48 -1.83
CA ILE A 194 -2.20 -1.28 -1.38
C ILE A 194 -3.15 -0.09 -1.50
N VAL A 195 -3.56 0.46 -0.36
CA VAL A 195 -4.40 1.67 -0.30
C VAL A 195 -3.53 2.90 -0.42
N SER A 196 -3.66 3.59 -1.54
CA SER A 196 -2.85 4.76 -1.90
C SER A 196 -3.40 6.06 -1.33
N ASP A 197 -4.73 6.20 -1.28
CA ASP A 197 -5.39 7.40 -0.74
C ASP A 197 -6.81 7.09 -0.25
N MET A 198 -7.24 7.73 0.83
CA MET A 198 -8.58 7.63 1.42
C MET A 198 -8.78 8.75 2.46
N PRO A 199 -10.01 9.03 2.92
CA PRO A 199 -11.30 8.43 2.53
C PRO A 199 -12.11 9.27 1.54
N ALA A 200 -11.60 10.40 1.07
CA ALA A 200 -12.34 11.29 0.18
C ALA A 200 -11.69 11.34 -1.21
N HIS A 201 -12.41 11.94 -2.16
CA HIS A 201 -11.84 12.20 -3.48
C HIS A 201 -10.54 13.00 -3.36
N ARG A 202 -9.51 12.57 -4.09
CA ARG A 202 -8.22 13.25 -4.11
C ARG A 202 -8.38 14.66 -4.65
N ARG A 203 -7.78 15.64 -3.98
CA ARG A 203 -7.66 16.99 -4.52
C ARG A 203 -6.40 17.01 -5.37
N THR A 204 -6.54 16.94 -6.68
CA THR A 204 -5.42 17.22 -7.58
C THR A 204 -5.15 18.73 -7.52
N GLY A 205 -4.13 19.12 -6.76
CA GLY A 205 -3.68 20.50 -6.72
C GLY A 205 -2.96 20.84 -8.02
N ALA A 206 -3.53 21.71 -8.83
CA ALA A 206 -2.72 22.73 -9.49
C ALA A 206 -2.38 23.74 -8.40
N THR A 207 -1.21 23.61 -7.80
CA THR A 207 -0.56 24.65 -6.99
C THR A 207 0.79 24.92 -7.59
#